data_AF-A0A349JPC9-F1
#
_entry.id   AF-A0A349JPC9-F1
#
_cell.length_a   1.000
_cell.length_b   1.000
_cell.length_c   1.000
_cell.angle_alpha   90.00
_cell.angle_beta   90.00
_cell.angle_gamma   90.00
#
_symmetry.space_group_name_H-M   'P 1'
#
loop_
_entity.id
_entity.type
_entity.pdbx_description
1 polymer ?
#
loop_
_entity_poly.entity_id
_entity_poly.type
_entity_poly.pdbx_seq_one_letter_code
_entity_poly.pdbx_strand_id
1 'polypeptide(L)'
;FRTLDDPRAIEEERRLCYVGITRAQEMLFLTHTRERRLWGGFREHCKPSLFLGELPKELIAGSARKTQAGKTAASPVPKNISASNSRLSQQGKNLQLMDWKAGDRVLHPAFGLGEITHVLGAGDKVNLAINFSGLGRKIIDPRSAKLQRLD
;
A
#
# COMPACT_ATOMS: atom_id res chain seq x y z
N PHE A 1 20.87 3.75 5.65
CA PHE A 1 21.47 4.71 6.60
C PHE A 1 20.36 5.24 7.47
N ARG A 2 20.32 4.85 8.74
CA ARG A 2 19.28 5.28 9.66
C ARG A 2 19.93 6.23 10.65
N THR A 3 19.83 7.53 10.35
CA THR A 3 20.30 8.65 11.16
C THR A 3 19.72 8.65 12.59
N LEU A 4 18.69 7.83 12.84
CA LEU A 4 18.02 7.67 14.12
C LEU A 4 18.91 7.12 15.24
N ASP A 5 20.02 6.44 14.91
CA ASP A 5 20.84 5.76 15.92
C ASP A 5 21.99 6.64 16.47
N ASP A 6 22.27 7.79 15.85
CA ASP A 6 23.32 8.74 16.27
C ASP A 6 22.71 10.08 16.71
N PRO A 7 22.88 10.50 17.98
CA PRO A 7 22.36 11.77 18.48
C PRO A 7 22.95 13.00 17.76
N ARG A 8 24.18 12.95 17.27
CA ARG A 8 24.77 14.08 16.53
C ARG A 8 24.16 14.22 15.14
N ALA A 9 23.90 13.09 14.50
CA ALA A 9 23.34 13.08 13.15
C ALA A 9 21.88 13.56 13.12
N ILE A 10 21.08 13.25 14.15
CA ILE A 10 19.72 13.77 14.28
C ILE A 10 19.70 15.28 14.57
N GLU A 11 20.68 15.82 15.32
CA GLU A 11 20.83 17.27 15.53
C GLU A 11 21.15 17.99 14.22
N GLU A 12 22.02 17.43 13.38
CA GLU A 12 22.29 18.03 12.06
C GLU A 12 21.06 17.94 11.14
N GLU A 13 20.32 16.82 11.12
CA GLU A 13 19.05 16.72 10.39
C GLU A 13 18.03 17.77 10.87
N ARG A 14 17.96 18.03 12.17
CA ARG A 14 17.12 19.08 12.76
C ARG A 14 17.55 20.46 12.28
N ARG A 15 18.85 20.74 12.26
CA ARG A 15 19.40 21.99 11.74
C ARG A 15 19.03 22.20 10.27
N LEU A 16 19.12 21.14 9.46
CA LEU A 16 18.72 21.17 8.06
C LEU A 16 17.21 21.43 7.90
N CYS A 17 16.38 20.79 8.72
CA CYS A 17 14.93 21.03 8.75
C CYS A 17 14.62 22.51 9.09
N TYR A 18 15.25 23.04 10.14
CA TYR A 18 15.09 24.44 10.56
C TYR A 18 15.49 25.42 9.45
N VAL A 19 16.64 25.22 8.80
CA VAL A 19 17.07 26.06 7.66
C VAL A 19 16.11 25.94 6.48
N GLY A 20 15.55 24.76 6.23
CA GLY A 20 14.53 24.56 5.20
C GLY A 20 13.24 25.34 5.48
N ILE A 21 12.77 25.31 6.73
CA ILE A 21 11.58 26.04 7.17
C ILE A 21 11.79 27.55 7.06
N THR A 22 12.92 28.05 7.58
CA THR A 22 13.22 29.50 7.62
C THR A 22 13.59 30.10 6.26
N ARG A 23 13.83 29.27 5.23
CA ARG A 23 13.96 29.74 3.85
C ARG A 23 12.62 30.15 3.22
N ALA A 24 11.51 29.61 3.70
CA ALA A 24 10.20 30.01 3.21
C ALA A 24 9.83 31.38 3.79
N GLN A 25 9.50 32.34 2.91
CA GLN A 25 9.13 33.70 3.31
C GLN A 25 7.61 33.84 3.51
N GLU A 26 6.82 33.48 2.51
CA GLU A 26 5.37 33.70 2.51
C GLU A 26 4.59 32.42 2.84
N MET A 27 4.89 31.30 2.16
CA MET A 27 4.17 30.04 2.32
C MET A 27 5.12 28.85 2.42
N LEU A 28 4.82 27.96 3.36
CA LEU A 28 5.53 26.69 3.56
C LEU A 28 4.56 25.52 3.39
N PHE A 29 4.84 24.67 2.41
CA PHE A 29 4.11 23.41 2.22
C PHE A 29 4.97 22.23 2.62
N LEU A 30 4.45 21.40 3.52
CA LEU A 30 5.10 20.17 3.97
C LEU A 30 4.29 18.97 3.49
N THR A 31 4.96 18.02 2.85
CA THR A 31 4.32 16.81 2.31
C THR A 31 5.05 15.55 2.77
N HIS A 32 4.29 14.48 3.02
CA HIS A 32 4.83 13.16 3.31
C HIS A 32 3.99 12.09 2.59
N THR A 33 4.67 11.05 2.11
CA THR A 33 4.08 9.96 1.34
C THR A 33 4.15 8.66 2.14
N ARG A 34 3.11 7.82 2.12
CA ARG A 34 3.16 6.51 2.78
C ARG A 34 4.05 5.50 2.08
N GLU A 35 4.18 5.62 0.76
CA GLU A 35 4.97 4.71 -0.08
C GLU A 35 5.72 5.52 -1.12
N ARG A 36 6.96 5.14 -1.39
CA ARG A 36 7.76 5.64 -2.50
C ARG A 36 8.13 4.49 -3.41
N ARG A 37 8.07 4.74 -4.72
CA ARG A 37 8.62 3.82 -5.71
C ARG A 37 10.08 4.20 -5.92
N LEU A 38 10.98 3.30 -5.54
CA LEU A 38 12.40 3.46 -5.80
C LEU A 38 12.78 2.85 -7.16
N TRP A 39 13.99 3.19 -7.58
CA TRP A 39 14.62 2.56 -8.73
C TRP A 39 14.62 1.03 -8.57
N GLY A 40 14.37 0.30 -9.66
CA GLY A 40 14.25 -1.17 -9.64
C GLY A 40 12.86 -1.72 -9.29
N GLY A 41 11.85 -0.87 -9.14
CA GLY A 41 10.45 -1.32 -8.95
C GLY A 41 10.08 -1.67 -7.51
N PHE A 42 11.01 -1.48 -6.57
CA PHE A 42 10.75 -1.63 -5.15
C PHE A 42 9.80 -0.53 -4.65
N ARG A 43 8.83 -0.94 -3.84
CA ARG A 43 7.97 -0.02 -3.08
C ARG A 43 8.45 -0.02 -1.65
N GLU A 44 8.83 1.16 -1.16
CA GLU A 44 9.26 1.33 0.23
C GLU A 44 8.19 2.11 1.00
N HIS A 45 7.78 1.53 2.12
CA HIS A 45 6.92 2.23 3.07
C HIS A 45 7.72 3.29 3.82
N CYS A 46 7.30 4.54 3.71
CA CYS A 46 7.95 5.67 4.35
C CYS A 46 7.23 6.02 5.65
N LYS A 47 8.02 6.20 6.72
CA LYS A 47 7.53 6.75 7.99
C LYS A 47 7.60 8.28 7.94
N PRO A 48 6.62 8.98 8.53
CA PRO A 48 6.67 10.43 8.63
C PRO A 48 7.91 10.88 9.40
N SER A 49 8.47 12.03 8.99
CA SER A 49 9.58 12.64 9.70
C SER A 49 9.17 13.01 11.12
N LEU A 50 10.07 12.78 12.08
CA LEU A 50 9.87 13.11 13.50
C LEU A 50 9.57 14.60 13.68
N PHE A 51 10.23 15.47 12.90
CA PHE A 51 10.08 16.91 12.97
C PHE A 51 8.67 17.40 12.61
N LEU A 52 7.89 16.61 11.83
CA LEU A 52 6.49 16.95 11.57
C LEU A 52 5.63 16.87 12.83
N GLY A 53 5.97 16.01 13.78
CA GLY A 53 5.27 15.87 15.06
C GLY A 53 5.63 16.95 16.08
N GLU A 54 6.74 17.65 15.88
CA GLU A 54 7.24 18.71 16.76
C GLU A 54 6.67 20.09 16.40
N LEU A 55 6.10 20.24 15.20
CA LEU A 55 5.51 21.49 14.75
C LEU A 55 4.24 21.83 15.57
N PRO A 56 4.03 23.11 15.94
CA PRO A 56 2.82 23.54 16.61
C PRO A 56 1.58 23.24 15.76
N LYS A 57 0.67 22.41 16.28
CA LYS A 57 -0.51 21.93 15.53
C LYS A 57 -1.46 23.05 15.13
N GLU A 58 -1.46 24.15 15.89
CA GLU A 58 -2.28 25.34 15.65
C GLU A 58 -1.89 26.07 14.35
N LEU A 59 -0.62 25.95 13.95
CA LEU A 59 -0.07 26.62 12.75
C LEU A 59 -0.18 25.74 11.49
N ILE A 60 -0.65 24.50 11.61
CA ILE A 60 -0.74 23.56 10.50
C ILE A 60 -2.13 23.64 9.89
N ALA A 61 -2.24 24.30 8.75
CA ALA A 61 -3.44 24.29 7.93
C ALA A 61 -3.45 23.02 7.05
N GLY A 62 -4.40 22.12 7.31
CA GLY A 62 -4.63 20.94 6.49
C GLY A 62 -4.63 19.64 7.26
N SER A 63 -5.27 18.62 6.68
CA SER A 63 -5.39 17.30 7.29
C SER A 63 -4.03 16.60 7.25
N ALA A 64 -3.20 16.84 8.26
CA ALA A 64 -2.43 15.77 8.85
C ALA A 64 -3.47 14.74 9.33
N ARG A 65 -3.98 13.93 8.39
CA ARG A 65 -4.91 12.83 8.65
C ARG A 65 -4.31 12.12 9.85
N LYS A 66 -4.94 12.26 11.03
CA LYS A 66 -4.44 11.67 12.28
C LYS A 66 -4.15 10.22 11.93
N THR A 67 -2.89 9.89 11.67
CA THR A 67 -2.46 8.51 11.63
C THR A 67 -2.65 8.14 13.08
N GLN A 68 -3.77 7.48 13.37
CA GLN A 68 -3.95 6.84 14.65
C GLN A 68 -2.76 5.90 14.76
N ALA A 69 -1.73 6.38 15.46
CA ALA A 69 -0.70 5.54 16.00
C ALA A 69 -1.45 4.40 16.67
N GLY A 70 -1.21 3.18 16.19
CA GLY A 70 -1.95 1.99 16.61
C GLY A 70 -2.02 1.95 18.13
N LYS A 71 -3.16 2.38 18.66
CA LYS A 71 -3.56 2.01 20.01
C LYS A 71 -3.95 0.55 19.87
N THR A 72 -3.08 -0.34 20.28
CA THR A 72 -3.42 -1.69 20.69
C THR A 72 -4.37 -1.57 21.88
N ALA A 73 -5.63 -1.25 21.60
CA ALA A 73 -6.72 -1.37 22.54
C ALA A 73 -7.41 -2.69 22.21
N ALA A 74 -7.04 -3.72 22.97
CA ALA A 74 -7.85 -4.91 23.10
C ALA A 74 -9.26 -4.47 23.49
N SER A 75 -10.23 -4.71 22.61
CA SER A 75 -11.65 -4.59 22.94
C SER A 75 -12.35 -5.92 22.66
N PRO A 76 -13.28 -6.32 23.54
CA PRO A 76 -13.68 -7.70 23.73
C PRO A 76 -14.73 -8.11 22.70
N VAL A 77 -14.67 -9.37 22.30
CA VAL A 77 -15.70 -10.05 21.50
C VAL A 77 -17.02 -10.08 22.28
N PRO A 78 -18.15 -9.61 21.74
CA PRO A 78 -19.45 -10.07 22.15
C PRO A 78 -19.86 -11.24 21.26
N LYS A 79 -19.98 -12.42 21.87
CA LYS A 79 -20.77 -13.54 21.34
C LYS A 79 -22.24 -13.20 21.51
N ASN A 80 -23.02 -13.28 20.44
CA ASN A 80 -24.31 -13.98 20.33
C ASN A 80 -25.13 -13.39 19.17
N ILE A 81 -25.56 -14.24 18.25
CA ILE A 81 -26.98 -14.53 17.96
C ILE A 81 -27.04 -15.68 16.95
N SER A 82 -27.82 -16.68 17.32
CA SER A 82 -28.08 -17.92 16.61
C SER A 82 -29.07 -17.72 15.46
N ALA A 83 -28.85 -18.49 14.39
CA ALA A 83 -29.82 -19.09 13.47
C ALA A 83 -30.87 -18.20 12.78
N SER A 84 -30.80 -18.15 11.44
CA SER A 84 -31.93 -18.61 10.61
C SER A 84 -31.49 -18.79 9.15
N ASN A 85 -31.84 -19.95 8.61
CA ASN A 85 -31.84 -20.21 7.18
C ASN A 85 -32.79 -19.23 6.48
N SER A 86 -32.29 -18.51 5.48
CA SER A 86 -33.10 -18.27 4.28
C SER A 86 -32.24 -18.51 3.04
N ARG A 87 -32.57 -19.60 2.36
CA ARG A 87 -32.24 -19.80 0.95
C ARG A 87 -33.07 -18.78 0.18
N LEU A 88 -32.44 -17.83 -0.48
CA LEU A 88 -32.97 -17.26 -1.72
C LEU A 88 -31.85 -17.18 -2.74
N SER A 89 -32.01 -18.04 -3.74
CA SER A 89 -31.32 -18.10 -5.00
C SER A 89 -31.36 -16.75 -5.73
N GLN A 90 -30.20 -16.21 -6.05
CA GLN A 90 -30.02 -15.46 -7.29
C GLN A 90 -28.81 -16.00 -8.03
N GLN A 91 -29.14 -16.67 -9.13
CA GLN A 91 -28.28 -17.05 -10.22
C GLN A 91 -27.41 -15.87 -10.65
N GLY A 92 -26.10 -16.09 -10.81
CA GLY A 92 -25.22 -15.01 -11.23
C GLY A 92 -23.77 -15.40 -11.40
N LYS A 93 -23.51 -16.32 -12.33
CA LYS A 93 -22.20 -16.63 -12.92
C LYS A 93 -21.17 -17.28 -11.98
N ASN A 94 -20.75 -18.44 -12.44
CA ASN A 94 -19.54 -19.17 -12.12
C ASN A 94 -18.32 -18.22 -12.09
N LEU A 95 -18.09 -17.51 -10.98
CA LEU A 95 -16.77 -16.99 -10.66
C LEU A 95 -15.98 -18.20 -10.19
N GLN A 96 -15.31 -18.84 -11.14
CA GLN A 96 -14.05 -19.51 -10.85
C GLN A 96 -13.22 -18.47 -10.10
N LEU A 97 -13.21 -18.55 -8.77
CA LEU A 97 -12.18 -17.98 -7.95
C LEU A 97 -10.94 -18.79 -8.34
N MET A 98 -10.34 -18.42 -9.47
CA MET A 98 -9.19 -19.11 -10.02
C MET A 98 -8.12 -18.97 -8.94
N ASP A 99 -7.81 -20.08 -8.28
CA ASP A 99 -6.69 -20.20 -7.36
C ASP A 99 -5.41 -20.05 -8.19
N TRP A 100 -5.07 -18.80 -8.48
CA TRP A 100 -3.84 -18.43 -9.16
C TRP A 100 -2.66 -18.78 -8.26
N LYS A 101 -1.67 -19.44 -8.83
CA LYS A 101 -0.42 -19.78 -8.14
C LYS A 101 0.76 -19.10 -8.81
N ALA A 102 1.82 -18.88 -8.04
CA ALA A 102 3.10 -18.49 -8.61
C ALA A 102 3.60 -19.63 -9.53
N GLY A 103 4.06 -19.27 -10.73
CA GLY A 103 4.45 -20.19 -11.80
C GLY A 103 3.39 -20.36 -12.91
N ASP A 104 2.14 -19.96 -12.68
CA ASP A 104 1.08 -20.07 -13.69
C ASP A 104 1.35 -19.14 -14.88
N ARG A 105 1.16 -19.66 -16.10
CA ARG A 105 1.26 -18.88 -17.34
C ARG A 105 -0.08 -18.25 -17.67
N VAL A 106 -0.04 -16.97 -18.05
CA VAL A 106 -1.22 -16.18 -18.38
C VAL A 106 -1.02 -15.42 -19.69
N LEU A 107 -2.10 -15.33 -20.46
CA LEU A 107 -2.17 -14.49 -21.65
C LEU A 107 -3.05 -13.28 -21.34
N HIS A 108 -2.51 -12.09 -21.55
CA HIS A 108 -3.26 -10.84 -21.48
C HIS A 108 -3.45 -10.26 -22.89
N PRO A 109 -4.67 -9.91 -23.33
CA PRO A 109 -4.94 -9.43 -24.68
C PRO A 109 -4.08 -8.23 -25.12
N ALA A 110 -3.76 -7.33 -24.19
CA ALA A 110 -2.94 -6.14 -24.47
C ALA A 110 -1.44 -6.31 -24.17
N PHE A 111 -1.05 -7.28 -23.33
CA PHE A 111 0.34 -7.40 -22.84
C PHE A 111 1.03 -8.69 -23.28
N GLY A 112 0.30 -9.60 -23.93
CA GLY A 112 0.81 -10.86 -24.42
C GLY A 112 1.01 -11.89 -23.30
N LEU A 113 1.94 -12.81 -23.53
CA LEU A 113 2.26 -13.92 -22.64
C LEU A 113 3.08 -13.43 -21.44
N GLY A 114 2.66 -13.85 -20.25
CA GLY A 114 3.38 -13.60 -19.01
C GLY A 114 3.26 -14.74 -18.00
N GLU A 115 4.14 -14.73 -17.01
CA GLU A 115 4.22 -15.73 -15.95
C GLU A 115 3.98 -15.07 -14.58
N ILE A 116 3.15 -15.70 -13.74
CA ILE A 116 2.86 -15.20 -12.40
C ILE A 116 4.07 -15.43 -11.50
N THR A 117 4.73 -14.35 -11.10
CA THR A 117 5.87 -14.39 -10.17
C THR A 117 5.41 -14.50 -8.72
N HIS A 118 4.40 -13.72 -8.34
CA HIS A 118 3.88 -13.67 -6.97
C HIS A 118 2.39 -13.34 -6.96
N VAL A 119 1.69 -13.91 -5.99
CA VAL A 119 0.31 -13.56 -5.65
C VAL A 119 0.36 -12.70 -4.39
N LEU A 120 -0.11 -11.46 -4.50
CA LEU A 120 -0.08 -10.46 -3.43
C LEU A 120 -1.49 -10.26 -2.88
N GLY A 121 -1.67 -10.49 -1.57
CA GLY A 121 -2.95 -10.31 -0.88
C GLY A 121 -3.69 -11.63 -0.61
N ALA A 122 -4.77 -11.55 0.16
CA ALA A 122 -5.59 -12.69 0.56
C ALA A 122 -7.07 -12.28 0.63
N GLY A 123 -7.97 -13.20 0.28
CA GLY A 123 -9.43 -12.95 0.28
C GLY A 123 -9.88 -12.05 -0.89
N ASP A 124 -10.54 -10.93 -0.57
CA ASP A 124 -11.20 -10.09 -1.59
C ASP A 124 -10.28 -9.12 -2.35
N LYS A 125 -9.03 -8.97 -1.93
CA LYS A 125 -8.05 -8.07 -2.57
C LYS A 125 -6.80 -8.84 -2.97
N VAL A 126 -6.90 -9.58 -4.07
CA VAL A 126 -5.78 -10.32 -4.68
C VAL A 126 -5.23 -9.52 -5.84
N ASN A 127 -3.91 -9.35 -5.89
CA ASN A 127 -3.18 -8.75 -7.00
C ASN A 127 -2.12 -9.74 -7.49
N LEU A 128 -2.05 -9.96 -8.80
CA LEU A 128 -1.07 -10.84 -9.42
C LEU A 128 0.10 -10.02 -9.95
N ALA A 129 1.31 -10.40 -9.57
CA ALA A 129 2.53 -9.87 -10.15
C ALA A 129 2.95 -10.76 -11.32
N ILE A 130 2.68 -10.34 -12.54
CA ILE A 130 2.91 -11.09 -13.77
C ILE A 130 4.13 -10.50 -14.50
N ASN A 131 5.07 -11.34 -14.91
CA ASN A 131 6.18 -10.94 -15.75
C ASN A 131 5.86 -11.20 -17.22
N PHE A 132 5.67 -10.14 -18.00
CA PHE A 132 5.39 -10.25 -19.44
C PHE A 132 6.68 -10.23 -20.25
N SER A 133 6.80 -11.16 -21.21
CA SER A 133 8.01 -11.33 -22.03
C SER A 133 8.49 -10.07 -22.74
N GLY A 134 7.58 -9.20 -23.20
CA GLY A 134 7.93 -7.95 -23.91
C GLY A 134 7.85 -6.66 -23.08
N LEU A 135 7.27 -6.69 -21.87
CA LEU A 135 6.92 -5.49 -21.09
C LEU A 135 7.44 -5.52 -19.64
N GLY A 136 8.02 -6.64 -19.21
CA GLY A 136 8.50 -6.85 -17.85
C GLY A 136 7.39 -7.05 -16.82
N ARG A 137 7.72 -6.87 -15.54
CA ARG A 137 6.81 -7.16 -14.41
C ARG A 137 5.71 -6.10 -14.24
N LYS A 138 4.45 -6.55 -14.24
CA LYS A 138 3.24 -5.76 -14.01
C LYS A 138 2.43 -6.34 -12.84
N ILE A 139 1.74 -5.48 -12.11
CA ILE A 139 0.80 -5.87 -11.05
C ILE A 139 -0.60 -5.66 -11.60
N ILE A 140 -1.41 -6.72 -11.60
CA ILE A 140 -2.72 -6.76 -12.22
C ILE A 140 -3.72 -7.39 -11.24
N ASP A 141 -4.88 -6.77 -11.09
CA ASP A 141 -6.02 -7.37 -10.38
C ASP A 141 -6.72 -8.37 -11.32
N PRO A 142 -6.78 -9.67 -10.98
CA PRO A 142 -7.41 -10.69 -11.81
C PRO A 142 -8.91 -10.47 -12.01
N ARG A 143 -9.58 -9.70 -11.14
CA ARG A 143 -11.00 -9.36 -11.32
C ARG A 143 -11.21 -8.27 -12.37
N SER A 144 -10.23 -7.38 -12.50
CA SER A 144 -10.29 -6.25 -13.43
C SER A 144 -9.73 -6.58 -14.81
N ALA A 145 -8.86 -7.58 -14.92
CA ALA A 145 -8.20 -7.93 -16.17
C ALA A 145 -8.75 -9.21 -16.80
N LYS A 146 -8.94 -9.17 -18.12
CA LYS A 146 -9.32 -10.35 -18.92
C LYS A 146 -8.12 -11.27 -19.12
N LEU A 147 -7.66 -11.93 -18.06
CA LEU A 147 -6.55 -12.89 -18.09
C LEU A 147 -7.07 -14.26 -18.53
N GLN A 148 -6.38 -14.89 -19.47
CA GLN A 148 -6.60 -16.29 -19.82
C GLN A 148 -5.46 -17.12 -19.22
N ARG A 149 -5.79 -18.16 -18.44
CA ARG A 149 -4.80 -19.13 -17.97
C ARG A 149 -4.39 -20.02 -19.14
N LEU A 150 -3.09 -20.24 -19.28
CA LEU A 150 -2.54 -21.22 -20.19
C LEU A 150 -2.05 -22.38 -19.32
N ASP A 151 -2.59 -23.58 -19.55
CA ASP A 151 -2.18 -24.81 -18.85
C ASP A 151 -0.73 -25.21 -19.20
#